data_AF-A0A519DXB9-F1
#
_entry.id   AF-A0A519DXB9-F1
#
_cell.length_a   1.000
_cell.length_b   1.000
_cell.length_c   1.000
_cell.angle_alpha   90.00
_cell.angle_beta   90.00
_cell.angle_gamma   90.00
#
_symmetry.space_group_name_H-M   'P 1'
#
loop_
_entity.id
_entity.type
_entity.pdbx_description
1 polymer ?
#
loop_
_entity_poly.entity_id
_entity_poly.type
_entity_poly.pdbx_seq_one_letter_code
_entity_poly.pdbx_strand_id
1 'polypeptide(L)' 'MTYELLHHLTQAELPVVIYDQQLIQQLDAYENQSLIVLAHRDGPRRTQPSNKKGVQVLRITMAGRRTVRRHLKP' A
#
# COMPACT_ATOMS: atom_id res chain seq x y z
N MET A 1 -14.21 -3.84 8.59
CA MET A 1 -12.89 -4.39 8.27
C MET A 1 -12.17 -3.55 7.20
N THR A 2 -12.30 -2.22 7.21
CA THR A 2 -11.84 -1.35 6.10
C THR A 2 -10.34 -1.07 6.13
N TYR A 3 -9.65 -1.40 7.24
CA TYR A 3 -8.24 -1.04 7.46
C TYR A 3 -7.38 -2.19 8.02
N GLU A 4 -7.85 -3.44 7.91
CA GLU A 4 -7.11 -4.61 8.43
C GLU A 4 -5.78 -4.84 7.69
N LEU A 5 -5.80 -4.77 6.35
CA LEU A 5 -4.56 -4.83 5.56
C LEU A 5 -3.60 -3.70 5.96
N LEU A 6 -4.10 -2.47 6.06
CA LEU A 6 -3.28 -1.32 6.46
C LEU A 6 -2.69 -1.51 7.85
N HIS A 7 -3.45 -2.09 8.78
CA HIS A 7 -2.96 -2.45 10.11
C HIS A 7 -1.78 -3.44 10.03
N HIS A 8 -1.93 -4.55 9.30
CA HIS A 8 -0.86 -5.53 9.15
C HIS A 8 0.38 -4.91 8.49
N LEU A 9 0.21 -4.05 7.49
CA LEU A 9 1.32 -3.32 6.87
C LEU A 9 2.03 -2.38 7.86
N THR A 10 1.33 -1.79 8.83
CA THR A 10 1.99 -0.98 9.87
C THR A 10 2.84 -1.78 10.85
N GLN A 11 2.58 -3.09 10.96
CA GLN A 11 3.28 -4.03 11.85
C GLN A 11 4.35 -4.85 11.11
N ALA A 12 4.43 -4.76 9.79
CA ALA A 12 5.38 -5.53 9.02
C ALA A 12 6.82 -5.07 9.28
N GLU A 13 7.65 -5.99 9.78
CA GLU A 13 9.09 -5.79 9.96
C GLU A 13 9.90 -6.31 8.77
N LEU A 14 9.29 -7.16 7.93
CA LEU A 14 9.89 -7.78 6.76
C LEU A 14 9.23 -7.30 5.47
N PRO A 15 9.91 -7.40 4.32
CA PRO A 15 9.30 -7.15 3.02
C PRO A 15 8.05 -8.02 2.81
N VAL A 16 6.93 -7.39 2.46
CA VAL A 16 5.65 -8.06 2.23
C VAL A 16 5.45 -8.28 0.74
N VAL A 17 5.05 -9.50 0.36
CA VAL A 17 4.64 -9.84 -1.01
C VAL A 17 3.15 -10.13 -1.01
N ILE A 18 2.39 -9.37 -1.81
CA ILE A 18 0.95 -9.49 -1.93
C ILE A 18 0.63 -10.06 -3.31
N TYR A 19 0.02 -11.25 -3.35
CA TYR A 19 -0.43 -11.91 -4.58
C TYR A 19 -1.93 -11.73 -4.82
N ASP A 20 -2.69 -11.44 -3.76
CA ASP A 20 -4.12 -11.30 -3.82
C ASP A 20 -4.52 -9.98 -4.50
N GLN A 21 -5.33 -10.09 -5.55
CA GLN A 21 -5.72 -8.94 -6.37
C GLN A 21 -6.62 -7.96 -5.62
N GLN A 22 -7.47 -8.44 -4.70
CA GLN A 22 -8.34 -7.58 -3.90
C GLN A 22 -7.51 -6.76 -2.90
N LEU A 23 -6.50 -7.38 -2.27
CA LEU A 23 -5.57 -6.67 -1.39
C LEU A 23 -4.73 -5.64 -2.16
N ILE A 24 -4.32 -5.95 -3.40
CA ILE A 24 -3.63 -4.99 -4.27
C ILE A 24 -4.54 -3.79 -4.57
N GLN A 25 -5.82 -4.02 -4.92
CA GLN A 25 -6.78 -2.93 -5.16
C GLN A 25 -7.05 -2.09 -3.90
N GLN A 26 -6.98 -2.68 -2.71
CA GLN A 26 -7.09 -1.93 -1.46
C GLN A 26 -5.92 -0.93 -1.28
N LEU A 27 -4.73 -1.22 -1.80
CA LEU A 27 -3.61 -0.27 -1.78
C LEU A 27 -3.95 0.99 -2.58
N ASP A 28 -4.53 0.84 -3.78
CA ASP A 28 -4.96 1.98 -4.59
C ASP A 28 -5.99 2.85 -3.85
N ALA A 29 -6.93 2.20 -3.15
CA ALA A 29 -7.91 2.91 -2.32
C ALA A 29 -7.25 3.67 -1.16
N TYR A 30 -6.27 3.08 -0.49
CA TYR A 30 -5.51 3.74 0.58
C TYR A 30 -4.65 4.89 0.06
N GLU A 31 -4.08 4.77 -1.13
CA GLU A 31 -3.33 5.85 -1.78
C GLU A 31 -4.25 7.02 -2.11
N ASN A 32 -5.42 6.76 -2.72
CA ASN A 32 -6.43 7.79 -2.99
C ASN A 32 -6.92 8.50 -1.72
N GLN A 33 -6.95 7.79 -0.58
CA GLN A 33 -7.28 8.35 0.73
C GLN A 33 -6.09 9.03 1.45
N SER A 34 -4.93 9.13 0.80
CA SER A 34 -3.69 9.67 1.39
C SER A 34 -3.20 8.94 2.65
N LEU A 35 -3.60 7.68 2.83
CA LEU A 35 -3.18 6.84 3.96
C LEU A 35 -1.83 6.16 3.71
N ILE A 36 -1.52 5.93 2.43
CA ILE A 36 -0.21 5.47 1.97
C ILE A 36 0.27 6.35 0.81
N VAL A 37 1.55 6.25 0.51
CA VAL A 37 2.15 6.76 -0.73
C VAL A 37 2.87 5.59 -1.37
N LEU A 38 2.49 5.24 -2.59
CA LEU A 38 3.23 4.28 -3.39
C LEU A 38 4.33 5.04 -4.13
N ALA A 39 5.59 4.64 -3.95
CA ALA A 39 6.66 5.12 -4.79
C ALA A 39 6.41 4.59 -6.21
N HIS A 40 5.76 5.41 -7.03
CA HIS A 40 5.64 5.15 -8.44
C HIS A 40 7.07 5.13 -9.01
N ARG A 41 7.39 4.06 -9.74
CA ARG A 41 8.65 4.01 -10.48
C ARG A 41 8.65 5.19 -11.43
N ASP A 42 9.55 6.15 -11.19
CA ASP A 42 9.87 7.21 -12.14
C ASP A 42 10.41 6.57 -13.42
N GLY A 43 9.48 6.18 -14.29
CA GLY A 43 9.73 5.64 -15.60
C GLY A 43 8.64 6.19 -16.51
N PRO A 44 8.99 6.72 -17.69
CA PRO A 44 8.03 7.34 -18.58
C PRO A 44 6.89 6.36 -18.87
N ARG A 45 5.65 6.86 -18.73
CA ARG A 45 4.38 6.13 -18.85
C ARG A 45 4.10 5.55 -20.25
N ARG A 46 5.10 5.45 -21.12
CA ARG A 46 4.99 4.92 -22.48
C ARG A 46 6.22 4.07 -22.77
N THR A 47 5.97 2.89 -23.32
CA THR A 47 6.95 1.91 -23.79
C THR A 47 7.87 1.31 -22.72
N GLN A 48 7.36 0.36 -21.93
CA GLN A 48 8.20 -0.77 -21.54
C GLN A 48 7.41 -2.07 -21.76
N PRO A 49 7.94 -3.03 -22.53
CA PRO A 49 7.29 -4.31 -22.72
C PRO A 49 7.15 -5.03 -21.38
N SER A 50 6.01 -5.71 -21.24
CA SER A 50 5.46 -6.37 -20.06
C SER A 50 6.39 -7.43 -19.43
N ASN A 51 7.43 -7.06 -18.69
CA ASN A 51 8.16 -8.07 -17.90
C ASN A 51 9.09 -7.59 -16.78
N LYS A 52 8.70 -6.60 -15.97
CA LYS A 52 9.44 -6.29 -14.73
C LYS A 52 8.53 -6.37 -13.52
N LYS A 53 8.31 -7.61 -13.03
CA LYS A 53 7.85 -7.91 -11.66
C LYS A 53 8.65 -7.04 -10.70
N GLY A 54 8.04 -5.94 -10.30
CA GLY A 54 8.76 -4.84 -9.72
C GLY A 54 8.46 -4.74 -8.26
N VAL A 55 9.49 -4.83 -7.42
CA VAL A 55 9.36 -4.44 -6.02
C VAL A 55 8.86 -2.99 -5.99
N GLN A 56 7.71 -2.77 -5.37
CA GLN A 56 7.12 -1.46 -5.14
C GLN A 56 7.37 -1.08 -3.68
N VAL A 57 7.87 0.13 -3.46
CA VAL A 57 8.09 0.64 -2.12
C VAL A 57 6.85 1.42 -1.70
N LEU A 58 6.26 1.01 -0.58
CA LEU A 58 5.09 1.64 0.02
C LEU A 58 5.53 2.39 1.29
N ARG A 59 5.08 3.64 1.44
CA ARG A 59 5.26 4.42 2.67
C ARG A 59 3.91 4.70 3.30
N ILE A 60 3.72 4.26 4.55
CA ILE A 60 2.50 4.56 5.31
C ILE A 60 2.59 5.98 5.86
N THR A 61 1.57 6.81 5.61
CA THR A 61 1.55 8.19 6.07
C THR A 61 1.19 8.30 7.56
N MET A 62 1.41 9.47 8.15
CA MET A 62 0.93 9.75 9.51
C MET A 62 -0.59 9.65 9.61
N ALA A 63 -1.33 10.02 8.56
CA ALA A 63 -2.78 9.86 8.49
C ALA A 63 -3.17 8.37 8.46
N GLY A 64 -2.46 7.55 7.69
CA GLY A 64 -2.62 6.08 7.68
C GLY A 64 -2.44 5.47 9.06
N ARG A 65 -1.33 5.78 9.74
CA ARG A 65 -1.07 5.27 11.10
C ARG A 65 -2.13 5.72 12.11
N ARG A 66 -2.61 6.96 12.03
CA ARG A 66 -3.69 7.47 12.90
C ARG A 66 -5.01 6.77 12.63
N THR A 67 -5.33 6.51 11.36
CA THR A 67 -6.56 5.82 10.94
C THR A 67 -6.59 4.40 11.49
N VAL A 68 -5.49 3.65 11.36
CA VAL A 68 -5.35 2.33 11.98
C VAL A 68 -5.55 2.40 13.50
N ARG A 69 -4.89 3.35 14.19
CA ARG A 69 -5.04 3.51 15.64
C ARG A 69 -6.48 3.81 16.08
N ARG A 70 -7.23 4.58 15.28
CA ARG A 70 -8.65 4.86 15.54
C ARG A 70 -9.52 3.64 15.29
N HIS A 71 -9.20 2.86 14.26
CA HIS A 71 -9.94 1.64 13.93
C HIS A 71 -9.81 0.55 15.00
N LEU A 72 -8.66 0.50 15.68
CA LEU A 72 -8.38 -0.48 16.75
C LEU A 72 -8.83 -0.03 18.14
N LYS A 73 -9.26 1.23 18.30
CA LYS A 73 -9.89 1.67 19.53
C LYS A 73 -11.38 1.30 19.46
N PRO A 74 -11.89 0.45 20.36
CA PRO A 74 -13.31 0.15 20.45
C PRO A 74 -14.11 1.40 20.81
#